data_AF-A0A3D5MMP6-F1
#
_entry.id   AF-A0A3D5MMP6-F1
#
_cell.length_a   1.000
_cell.length_b   1.000
_cell.length_c   1.000
_cell.angle_alpha   90.00
_cell.angle_beta   90.00
_cell.angle_gamma   90.00
#
_symmetry.space_group_name_H-M   'P 1'
#
loop_
_entity.id
_entity.type
_entity.pdbx_description
1 polymer ?
#
loop_
_entity_poly.entity_id
_entity_poly.type
_entity_poly.pdbx_seq_one_letter_code
_entity_poly.pdbx_strand_id
1 'polypeptide(L)' 'MNDSTFDIVLRSGTIIDGTGTPSRPGDVAVSKGRIAAVGTVTGRGKVEVDCRGL' A
#
# COMPACT_ATOMS: atom_id res chain seq x y z
N MET A 1 -1.82 -22.18 4.68
CA MET A 1 -1.98 -21.57 3.35
C MET A 1 -1.64 -20.10 3.50
N ASN A 2 -0.59 -19.61 2.85
CA ASN A 2 -0.31 -18.17 2.84
C ASN A 2 -1.31 -17.49 1.92
N ASP A 3 -2.38 -16.96 2.52
CA ASP A 3 -3.49 -16.28 1.83
C ASP A 3 -3.13 -14.82 1.49
N SER A 4 -1.89 -14.58 1.05
CA SER A 4 -1.35 -13.25 0.75
C SER A 4 -1.53 -12.94 -0.72
N THR A 5 -2.43 -11.99 -1.03
CA THR A 5 -2.75 -11.52 -2.39
C THR A 5 -1.62 -10.67 -3.00
N PHE A 6 -0.82 -10.02 -2.16
CA PHE A 6 0.22 -9.07 -2.57
C PHE A 6 1.60 -9.48 -2.06
N ASP A 7 2.65 -8.97 -2.68
CA ASP A 7 4.02 -9.17 -2.20
C ASP A 7 4.30 -8.29 -0.98
N ILE A 8 3.96 -7.00 -1.08
CA ILE A 8 4.11 -6.02 0.01
C ILE A 8 2.83 -5.21 0.10
N VAL A 9 2.38 -4.91 1.32
CA VAL A 9 1.39 -3.85 1.54
C VAL A 9 1.96 -2.82 2.53
N LEU A 10 2.04 -1.57 2.08
CA LEU A 10 2.34 -0.42 2.91
C LEU A 10 1.01 0.07 3.51
N ARG A 11 0.92 0.13 4.84
CA ARG A 11 -0.32 0.34 5.58
C ARG A 11 -0.37 1.74 6.20
N SER A 12 -1.55 2.36 6.20
CA SER A 12 -1.87 3.55 7.00
C SER A 12 -0.94 4.75 6.79
N GLY A 13 -0.39 4.92 5.58
CA GLY A 13 0.55 6.00 5.27
C GLY A 13 -0.13 7.22 4.66
N THR A 14 0.64 8.30 4.52
CA THR A 14 0.27 9.50 3.76
C THR A 14 0.84 9.40 2.35
N ILE A 15 -0.03 9.21 1.36
CA ILE A 15 0.37 8.99 -0.03
C ILE A 15 0.59 10.33 -0.73
N ILE A 16 1.77 10.47 -1.32
CA ILE A 16 2.15 11.55 -2.24
C ILE A 16 2.48 10.90 -3.59
N ASP A 17 1.68 11.15 -4.62
CA ASP A 17 1.77 10.45 -5.92
C ASP A 17 2.64 11.14 -6.97
N GLY A 18 3.23 12.30 -6.63
CA GLY A 18 4.10 13.06 -7.52
C GLY A 18 3.40 13.86 -8.62
N THR A 19 2.06 13.83 -8.70
CA THR A 19 1.29 14.58 -9.72
C THR A 19 1.07 16.06 -9.35
N GLY A 20 1.36 16.43 -8.09
CA GLY A 20 1.07 17.75 -7.53
C GLY A 20 -0.29 17.87 -6.85
N THR A 21 -1.11 16.81 -6.85
CA THR A 21 -2.34 16.78 -6.05
C THR A 21 -2.04 16.71 -4.55
N PRO A 22 -2.93 17.20 -3.67
CA PRO A 22 -2.77 17.09 -2.22
C PRO A 22 -2.54 15.63 -1.76
N SER A 23 -1.74 15.48 -0.71
CA SER A 23 -1.51 14.17 -0.11
C SER A 23 -2.79 13.61 0.53
N ARG A 24 -2.87 12.28 0.63
CA ARG A 24 -4.06 11.61 1.19
C ARG A 24 -3.67 10.37 1.99
N PRO A 25 -4.40 10.04 3.07
CA PRO A 25 -4.17 8.81 3.79
C PRO A 25 -4.55 7.58 2.94
N GLY A 26 -3.81 6.49 3.10
CA GLY A 26 -4.17 5.21 2.50
C GLY A 26 -3.06 4.16 2.57
N ASP A 27 -3.36 3.03 1.95
CA ASP A 27 -2.47 1.90 1.76
C ASP A 27 -1.97 1.84 0.32
N VAL A 28 -0.83 1.18 0.11
CA VAL A 28 -0.30 0.86 -1.22
C VAL A 28 0.07 -0.62 -1.27
N ALA A 29 -0.52 -1.36 -2.19
CA ALA A 29 -0.20 -2.76 -2.43
C ALA A 29 0.74 -2.91 -3.62
N VAL A 30 1.78 -3.72 -3.46
CA VAL A 30 2.75 -4.06 -4.51
C VAL A 30 2.65 -5.56 -4.83
N SER A 31 2.61 -5.87 -6.12
CA SER A 31 2.65 -7.24 -6.64
C SER A 31 3.53 -7.31 -7.88
N LYS A 32 4.43 -8.29 -7.93
CA LYS A 32 5.38 -8.53 -9.01
C LYS A 32 6.16 -7.27 -9.40
N GLY A 33 6.59 -6.52 -8.38
CA GLY A 33 7.37 -5.28 -8.54
C GLY A 33 6.58 -4.08 -9.08
N ARG A 34 5.24 -4.13 -9.08
CA ARG A 34 4.37 -3.02 -9.54
C ARG A 34 3.32 -2.67 -8.50
N ILE A 35 2.90 -1.41 -8.48
CA ILE A 35 1.75 -0.98 -7.67
C ILE A 35 0.49 -1.65 -8.23
N ALA A 36 -0.18 -2.43 -7.40
CA ALA A 36 -1.38 -3.19 -7.74
C ALA A 36 -2.66 -2.51 -7.23
N ALA A 37 -2.58 -1.78 -6.12
CA ALA A 37 -3.69 -1.01 -5.56
C ALA A 37 -3.18 0.18 -4.72
N VAL A 38 -3.99 1.24 -4.65
CA VAL A 38 -3.73 2.46 -3.87
C VAL A 38 -5.04 2.90 -3.22
N GLY A 39 -5.02 3.29 -1.94
CA GLY A 39 -6.20 3.66 -1.16
C GLY A 39 -6.51 2.60 -0.11
N THR A 40 -7.75 2.11 -0.03
CA THR A 40 -8.08 1.03 0.92
C THR A 40 -7.72 -0.33 0.33
N VAL A 41 -6.81 -1.07 0.98
CA VAL A 41 -6.39 -2.41 0.54
C VAL A 41 -6.95 -3.47 1.47
N THR A 42 -7.93 -4.25 1.00
CA THR A 42 -8.59 -5.31 1.78
C THR A 42 -7.82 -6.63 1.82
N GLY A 43 -6.92 -6.88 0.85
CA GLY A 43 -6.07 -8.07 0.81
C GLY A 43 -4.81 -7.94 1.67
N ARG A 44 -4.11 -9.06 1.89
CA ARG A 44 -2.86 -9.11 2.69
C ARG A 44 -1.60 -9.16 1.84
N GLY A 45 -0.53 -8.58 2.36
CA GLY A 45 0.82 -8.73 1.84
C GLY A 45 1.49 -10.02 2.33
N LYS A 46 2.53 -10.48 1.63
CA LYS A 46 3.51 -11.41 2.23
C LYS A 46 4.34 -10.67 3.29
N VAL A 47 4.59 -9.39 3.04
CA VAL A 47 5.16 -8.42 3.98
C VAL A 47 4.17 -7.27 4.16
N GLU A 48 3.97 -6.83 5.39
CA GLU A 48 3.21 -5.61 5.67
C GLU A 48 4.08 -4.64 6.47
N VAL A 49 4.03 -3.37 6.11
CA VAL A 49 4.80 -2.29 6.74
C VAL A 49 3.83 -1.23 7.24
N ASP A 50 3.84 -0.92 8.54
CA ASP A 50 3.07 0.19 9.09
C ASP A 50 3.79 1.51 8.78
N CYS A 51 3.11 2.37 8.01
CA CYS A 51 3.58 3.68 7.60
C CYS A 51 2.84 4.81 8.34
N ARG A 52 2.16 4.52 9.45
CA ARG A 52 1.45 5.57 10.20
C ARG A 52 2.38 6.68 10.66
N GLY A 53 1.95 7.92 10.40
CA GLY A 53 2.73 9.12 10.72
C GLY A 53 3.85 9.41 9.71
N LEU A 54 3.97 8.59 8.66
CA LEU A 54 4.79 8.82 7.47
C LEU A 54 3.92 9.22 6.28
#